data_AF-A0A7X8HKC9-F1
#
_entry.id   AF-A0A7X8HKC9-F1
#
_cell.length_a   1.000
_cell.length_b   1.000
_cell.length_c   1.000
_cell.angle_alpha   90.00
_cell.angle_beta   90.00
_cell.angle_gamma   90.00
#
_symmetry.space_group_name_H-M   'P 1'
#
loop_
_entity.id
_entity.type
_entity.pdbx_description
1 polymer ?
#
loop_
_entity_poly.entity_id
_entity_poly.type
_entity_poly.pdbx_seq_one_letter_code
_entity_poly.pdbx_strand_id
1 'polypeptide(L)'
;MKRFLSGLLLIILLFLPPLSLAEGVFPQPTKPGEQGSQVKLLQNKLIEEGFLHEGVDFAVYDESTRSAVAVFQAQNGIRATGIADLDTLLILFRKPKAKLGYTQVPEWYAGGSDLIPFGAIFEVKDVRSGAIFSVYRMMGESHLDAEPLSKEDTEKMKKAYPKWSWDRRPILIRYKGQVYAASMNGKPHSYQSNKKSGFPGHFCIHFAFSRGDSSQRLDAMHQQAVLEAAATQWEDPPTQGN
;
A
#
# COMPACT_ATOMS: atom_id res chain seq x y z
N MET A 1 -5.92 57.80 -47.72
CA MET A 1 -6.43 56.42 -47.60
C MET A 1 -5.51 55.64 -46.66
N LYS A 2 -5.92 55.43 -45.40
CA LYS A 2 -5.15 54.71 -44.37
C LYS A 2 -5.42 53.20 -44.53
N ARG A 3 -4.40 52.38 -44.81
CA ARG A 3 -4.52 50.91 -44.86
C ARG A 3 -4.17 50.36 -43.47
N PHE A 4 -5.14 49.77 -42.80
CA PHE A 4 -4.99 49.10 -41.51
C PHE A 4 -4.28 47.75 -41.68
N LEU A 5 -3.28 47.48 -40.84
CA LEU A 5 -2.79 46.12 -40.57
C LEU A 5 -3.88 45.37 -39.79
N SER A 6 -4.40 44.28 -40.34
CA SER A 6 -5.19 43.31 -39.57
C SER A 6 -4.24 42.25 -39.00
N GLY A 7 -3.91 42.39 -37.71
CA GLY A 7 -3.23 41.35 -36.94
C GLY A 7 -4.20 40.19 -36.69
N LEU A 8 -3.79 38.98 -37.06
CA LEU A 8 -4.48 37.74 -36.75
C LEU A 8 -4.12 37.33 -35.31
N LEU A 9 -5.02 37.59 -34.35
CA LEU A 9 -4.87 37.12 -32.97
C LEU A 9 -5.35 35.66 -32.89
N LEU A 10 -4.40 34.71 -32.85
CA LEU A 10 -4.68 33.30 -32.65
C LEU A 10 -4.99 33.05 -31.16
N ILE A 11 -6.27 32.96 -30.79
CA ILE A 11 -6.70 32.55 -29.45
C ILE A 11 -6.57 31.03 -29.38
N ILE A 12 -5.46 30.54 -28.82
CA ILE A 12 -5.30 29.14 -28.43
C ILE A 12 -6.13 28.94 -27.16
N LEU A 13 -7.35 28.42 -27.31
CA LEU A 13 -8.11 27.86 -26.19
C LEU A 13 -7.38 26.59 -25.73
N LEU A 14 -6.49 26.73 -24.74
CA LEU A 14 -5.94 25.60 -24.02
C LEU A 14 -7.09 24.91 -23.28
N PHE A 15 -7.63 23.84 -23.88
CA PHE A 15 -8.47 22.89 -23.18
C PHE A 15 -7.57 22.16 -22.17
N LEU A 16 -7.36 22.76 -21.00
CA LEU A 16 -6.78 22.09 -19.86
C LEU A 16 -7.77 21.00 -19.45
N PRO A 17 -7.45 19.70 -19.63
CA PRO A 17 -8.28 18.67 -19.03
C PRO A 17 -8.31 18.93 -17.52
N PRO A 18 -9.47 18.75 -16.86
CA PRO A 18 -9.53 18.89 -15.41
C PRO A 18 -8.46 17.99 -14.79
N LEU A 19 -7.68 18.58 -13.87
CA LEU A 19 -6.67 17.90 -13.09
C LEU A 19 -7.33 16.68 -12.40
N SER A 20 -6.96 15.48 -12.83
CA SER A 20 -7.45 14.23 -12.25
C SER A 20 -6.86 14.07 -10.84
N LEU A 21 -7.65 14.36 -9.82
CA LEU A 21 -7.30 14.09 -8.41
C LEU A 21 -7.80 12.68 -8.01
N ALA A 22 -7.16 11.63 -8.54
CA ALA A 22 -7.49 10.26 -8.13
C ALA A 22 -6.27 9.32 -8.04
N GLU A 23 -5.06 9.85 -7.84
CA GLU A 23 -3.92 9.01 -7.46
C GLU A 23 -3.83 8.95 -5.93
N GLY A 24 -4.11 7.78 -5.35
CA GLY A 24 -3.77 7.48 -3.95
C GLY A 24 -4.91 7.06 -3.00
N VAL A 25 -6.16 6.98 -3.45
CA VAL A 25 -7.28 6.53 -2.59
C VAL A 25 -7.60 5.07 -2.88
N PHE A 26 -7.21 4.16 -1.97
CA PHE A 26 -7.70 2.79 -1.99
C PHE A 26 -9.22 2.79 -1.75
N PRO A 27 -10.01 2.05 -2.55
CA PRO A 27 -11.45 2.06 -2.39
C PRO A 27 -11.87 1.46 -1.04
N GLN A 28 -12.87 2.06 -0.40
CA GLN A 28 -13.62 1.43 0.67
C GLN A 28 -14.49 0.29 0.12
N PRO A 29 -14.83 -0.72 0.96
CA PRO A 29 -15.77 -1.76 0.60
C PRO A 29 -17.07 -1.20 0.04
N THR A 30 -17.55 -1.79 -1.06
CA THR A 30 -18.80 -1.38 -1.71
C THR A 30 -19.68 -2.56 -2.10
N LYS A 31 -20.99 -2.34 -2.18
CA LYS A 31 -22.00 -3.39 -2.46
C LYS A 31 -23.10 -2.90 -3.41
N PRO A 32 -23.90 -3.83 -3.98
CA PRO A 32 -25.00 -3.47 -4.87
C PRO A 32 -25.93 -2.39 -4.30
N GLY A 33 -26.29 -1.42 -5.14
CA GLY A 33 -27.15 -0.29 -4.79
C GLY A 33 -26.40 0.96 -4.28
N GLU A 34 -25.11 0.86 -3.96
CA GLU A 34 -24.30 2.03 -3.60
C GLU A 34 -23.88 2.85 -4.83
N GLN A 35 -23.56 4.12 -4.61
CA GLN A 35 -23.19 5.06 -5.67
C GLN A 35 -22.04 5.98 -5.21
N GLY A 36 -21.34 6.59 -6.18
CA GLY A 36 -20.33 7.63 -5.93
C GLY A 36 -18.90 7.24 -6.28
N SER A 37 -17.94 8.01 -5.77
CA SER A 37 -16.52 7.93 -6.15
C SER A 37 -15.90 6.55 -5.92
N GLN A 38 -16.33 5.86 -4.87
CA GLN A 38 -15.81 4.53 -4.52
C GLN A 38 -16.22 3.48 -5.55
N VAL A 39 -17.48 3.50 -5.96
CA VAL A 39 -18.01 2.63 -7.01
C VAL A 39 -17.33 2.93 -8.34
N LYS A 40 -17.09 4.22 -8.64
CA LYS A 40 -16.36 4.62 -9.84
C LYS A 40 -14.93 4.08 -9.86
N LEU A 41 -14.21 4.13 -8.74
CA LEU A 41 -12.86 3.55 -8.63
C LEU A 41 -12.88 2.03 -8.85
N LEU A 42 -13.84 1.34 -8.23
CA LEU A 42 -14.04 -0.10 -8.43
C LEU A 42 -14.29 -0.44 -9.90
N GLN A 43 -15.25 0.23 -10.54
CA GLN A 43 -15.62 -0.01 -11.94
C GLN A 43 -14.44 0.24 -12.87
N ASN A 44 -13.71 1.35 -12.69
CA ASN A 44 -12.50 1.64 -13.47
C ASN A 44 -11.50 0.49 -13.38
N LYS A 45 -11.25 -0.01 -12.16
CA LYS A 45 -10.29 -1.10 -11.98
C LYS A 45 -10.78 -2.43 -12.58
N LEU A 46 -12.07 -2.74 -12.47
CA LEU A 46 -12.65 -3.92 -13.12
C LEU A 46 -12.57 -3.83 -14.65
N ILE A 47 -12.70 -2.63 -15.23
CA ILE A 47 -12.51 -2.41 -16.67
C ILE A 47 -11.05 -2.64 -17.05
N GLU A 48 -10.09 -2.07 -16.30
CA GLU A 48 -8.66 -2.28 -16.52
C GLU A 48 -8.26 -3.76 -16.49
N GLU A 49 -8.82 -4.52 -15.55
CA GLU A 49 -8.56 -5.95 -15.38
C GLU A 49 -9.40 -6.83 -16.33
N GLY A 50 -10.25 -6.24 -17.18
CA GLY A 50 -11.02 -6.93 -18.21
C GLY A 50 -12.28 -7.66 -17.72
N PHE A 51 -12.74 -7.36 -16.50
CA PHE A 51 -13.95 -7.95 -15.90
C PHE A 51 -15.22 -7.14 -16.18
N LEU A 52 -15.09 -5.88 -16.61
CA LEU A 52 -16.21 -4.98 -16.90
C LEU A 52 -15.95 -4.24 -18.22
N HIS A 53 -17.01 -3.92 -18.96
CA HIS A 53 -16.91 -3.19 -20.23
C HIS A 53 -17.16 -1.69 -20.06
N GLU A 54 -16.56 -0.88 -20.93
CA GLU A 54 -16.85 0.55 -21.04
C GLU A 54 -18.30 0.79 -21.46
N GLY A 55 -18.94 1.83 -20.91
CA GLY A 55 -20.34 2.20 -21.22
C GLY A 55 -21.38 1.82 -20.15
N VAL A 56 -20.95 1.34 -18.98
CA VAL A 56 -21.80 1.16 -17.80
C VAL A 56 -22.16 2.49 -17.13
N ASP A 57 -23.25 2.51 -16.36
CA ASP A 57 -23.62 3.66 -15.52
C ASP A 57 -22.53 3.88 -14.45
N PHE A 58 -21.59 4.77 -14.79
CA PHE A 58 -20.46 5.08 -13.93
C PHE A 58 -20.94 5.65 -12.60
N ALA A 59 -20.28 5.20 -11.54
CA ALA A 59 -20.58 5.55 -10.15
C ALA A 59 -21.89 4.97 -9.61
N VAL A 60 -22.49 3.95 -10.23
CA VAL A 60 -23.62 3.18 -9.68
C VAL A 60 -23.29 1.70 -9.62
N TYR A 61 -23.42 1.07 -8.44
CA TYR A 61 -23.13 -0.34 -8.24
C TYR A 61 -24.35 -1.17 -8.66
N ASP A 62 -24.51 -1.31 -9.96
CA ASP A 62 -25.60 -2.03 -10.61
C ASP A 62 -25.32 -3.55 -10.75
N GLU A 63 -26.22 -4.26 -11.42
CA GLU A 63 -26.09 -5.71 -11.62
C GLU A 63 -24.89 -6.07 -12.53
N SER A 64 -24.50 -5.17 -13.44
CA SER A 64 -23.31 -5.37 -14.28
C SER A 64 -22.03 -5.33 -13.42
N THR A 65 -21.93 -4.35 -12.53
CA THR A 65 -20.81 -4.22 -11.57
C THR A 65 -20.78 -5.40 -10.61
N ARG A 66 -21.93 -5.82 -10.07
CA ARG A 66 -22.05 -7.00 -9.21
C ARG A 66 -21.58 -8.28 -9.90
N SER A 67 -22.01 -8.49 -11.13
CA SER A 67 -21.62 -9.66 -11.93
C SER A 67 -20.12 -9.67 -12.19
N ALA A 68 -19.53 -8.53 -12.55
CA ALA A 68 -18.09 -8.40 -12.76
C ALA A 68 -17.30 -8.72 -11.48
N VAL A 69 -17.73 -8.21 -10.32
CA VAL A 69 -17.09 -8.54 -9.03
C VAL A 69 -17.20 -10.02 -8.71
N ALA A 70 -18.36 -10.64 -8.91
CA ALA A 70 -18.54 -12.07 -8.64
C ALA A 70 -17.65 -12.94 -9.54
N VAL A 71 -17.51 -12.58 -10.83
CA VAL A 71 -16.60 -13.27 -11.76
C VAL A 71 -15.15 -13.10 -11.34
N PHE A 72 -14.74 -11.87 -10.99
CA PHE A 72 -13.40 -11.57 -10.47
C PHE A 72 -13.07 -12.41 -9.23
N GLN A 73 -13.99 -12.44 -8.26
CA GLN A 73 -13.85 -13.21 -7.03
C GLN A 73 -13.66 -14.71 -7.32
N ALA A 74 -14.52 -15.28 -8.18
CA ALA A 74 -14.43 -16.68 -8.59
C ALA A 74 -13.09 -17.00 -9.25
N GLN A 75 -12.60 -16.15 -10.16
CA GLN A 75 -11.32 -16.35 -10.85
C GLN A 75 -10.10 -16.21 -9.93
N ASN A 76 -10.22 -15.46 -8.84
CA ASN A 76 -9.15 -15.27 -7.86
C ASN A 76 -9.28 -16.18 -6.62
N GLY A 77 -10.16 -17.18 -6.65
CA GLY A 77 -10.27 -18.20 -5.60
C GLY A 77 -10.88 -17.71 -4.29
N ILE A 78 -11.60 -16.58 -4.31
CA ILE A 78 -12.37 -16.07 -3.17
C ILE A 78 -13.88 -16.23 -3.42
N ARG A 79 -14.69 -16.13 -2.35
CA ARG A 79 -16.14 -16.38 -2.44
C ARG A 79 -16.81 -15.35 -3.37
N ALA A 80 -17.47 -15.84 -4.43
CA ALA A 80 -18.19 -15.03 -5.41
C ALA A 80 -19.51 -14.46 -4.86
N THR A 81 -19.42 -13.46 -3.98
CA THR A 81 -20.56 -12.78 -3.37
C THR A 81 -21.13 -11.66 -4.24
N GLY A 82 -20.32 -11.12 -5.17
CA GLY A 82 -20.65 -9.89 -5.90
C GLY A 82 -20.63 -8.64 -5.02
N ILE A 83 -20.04 -8.72 -3.82
CA ILE A 83 -19.79 -7.60 -2.92
C ILE A 83 -18.30 -7.30 -2.96
N ALA A 84 -17.91 -6.06 -3.23
CA ALA A 84 -16.51 -5.66 -3.22
C ALA A 84 -16.07 -5.40 -1.78
N ASP A 85 -15.92 -6.47 -1.01
CA ASP A 85 -15.40 -6.45 0.37
C ASP A 85 -13.88 -6.22 0.40
N LEU A 86 -13.32 -6.14 1.62
CA LEU A 86 -11.90 -5.85 1.78
C LEU A 86 -11.00 -6.87 1.06
N ASP A 87 -11.33 -8.16 1.12
CA ASP A 87 -10.55 -9.20 0.44
C ASP A 87 -10.60 -9.02 -1.08
N THR A 88 -11.78 -8.73 -1.62
CA THR A 88 -11.96 -8.43 -3.05
C THR A 88 -11.10 -7.24 -3.48
N LEU A 89 -11.17 -6.13 -2.73
CA LEU A 89 -10.45 -4.91 -3.07
C LEU A 89 -8.94 -5.08 -2.94
N LEU A 90 -8.47 -5.84 -1.95
CA LEU A 90 -7.04 -6.13 -1.78
C LEU A 90 -6.48 -6.90 -2.98
N ILE A 91 -7.22 -7.88 -3.51
CA ILE A 91 -6.78 -8.64 -4.69
C ILE A 91 -6.94 -7.81 -5.96
N LEU A 92 -8.04 -7.06 -6.12
CA LEU A 92 -8.35 -6.33 -7.35
C LEU A 92 -7.41 -5.13 -7.56
N PHE A 93 -6.99 -4.49 -6.47
CA PHE A 93 -6.08 -3.34 -6.51
C PHE A 93 -4.63 -3.72 -6.18
N ARG A 94 -4.31 -5.03 -6.07
CA ARG A 94 -2.90 -5.47 -5.95
C ARG A 94 -2.16 -5.09 -7.23
N LYS A 95 -0.97 -4.51 -7.08
CA LYS A 95 -0.12 -4.25 -8.24
C LYS A 95 0.33 -5.59 -8.86
N PRO A 96 0.39 -5.71 -10.20
CA PRO A 96 0.88 -6.92 -10.85
C PRO A 96 2.33 -7.25 -10.42
N LYS A 97 2.71 -8.53 -10.51
CA LYS A 97 4.08 -9.00 -10.22
C LYS A 97 5.10 -8.14 -10.98
N ALA A 98 6.03 -7.54 -10.24
CA ALA A 98 6.77 -6.36 -10.71
C ALA A 98 7.94 -6.68 -11.65
N LYS A 99 8.11 -5.80 -12.66
CA LYS A 99 9.39 -5.44 -13.26
C LYS A 99 10.26 -4.69 -12.23
N LEU A 100 11.57 -4.75 -12.39
CA LEU A 100 12.54 -4.01 -11.56
C LEU A 100 12.20 -2.50 -11.53
N GLY A 101 12.08 -1.91 -10.33
CA GLY A 101 11.77 -0.47 -10.15
C GLY A 101 10.39 -0.12 -9.57
N TYR A 102 9.56 -1.11 -9.21
CA TYR A 102 8.26 -0.86 -8.55
C TYR A 102 8.19 -1.52 -7.16
N THR A 103 7.50 -0.85 -6.23
CA THR A 103 7.17 -1.39 -4.90
C THR A 103 6.22 -2.58 -5.03
N GLN A 104 6.67 -3.75 -4.57
CA GLN A 104 5.93 -5.00 -4.57
C GLN A 104 5.04 -5.12 -3.33
N VAL A 105 3.92 -5.84 -3.43
CA VAL A 105 2.99 -6.05 -2.31
C VAL A 105 2.87 -7.55 -2.03
N PRO A 106 3.88 -8.17 -1.39
CA PRO A 106 3.87 -9.61 -1.16
C PRO A 106 2.83 -9.97 -0.09
N GLU A 107 2.14 -11.09 -0.30
CA GLU A 107 1.27 -11.68 0.70
C GLU A 107 2.11 -12.53 1.67
N TRP A 108 2.02 -12.28 2.97
CA TRP A 108 2.89 -12.98 3.95
C TRP A 108 2.33 -14.33 4.39
N TYR A 109 1.02 -14.41 4.58
CA TYR A 109 0.35 -15.62 5.07
C TYR A 109 0.25 -16.74 4.01
N ALA A 110 0.46 -16.42 2.72
CA ALA A 110 0.43 -17.37 1.60
C ALA A 110 1.83 -17.74 1.05
N GLY A 111 2.87 -17.72 1.90
CA GLY A 111 4.24 -18.10 1.53
C GLY A 111 5.27 -16.95 1.50
N GLY A 112 4.91 -15.76 1.97
CA GLY A 112 5.84 -14.62 2.04
C GLY A 112 6.93 -14.77 3.11
N SER A 113 6.83 -15.73 4.04
CA SER A 113 7.90 -16.01 5.00
C SER A 113 9.25 -16.38 4.37
N ASP A 114 9.24 -16.92 3.15
CA ASP A 114 10.46 -17.22 2.38
C ASP A 114 11.11 -15.98 1.77
N LEU A 115 10.37 -14.86 1.69
CA LEU A 115 10.82 -13.63 1.06
C LEU A 115 11.97 -12.98 1.83
N ILE A 116 11.81 -12.83 3.15
CA ILE A 116 12.76 -12.19 4.05
C ILE A 116 13.12 -13.21 5.14
N PRO A 117 14.08 -14.13 4.97
CA PRO A 117 14.33 -15.23 5.92
C PRO A 117 14.84 -14.74 7.30
N PHE A 118 14.79 -15.60 8.32
CA PHE A 118 15.38 -15.29 9.64
C PHE A 118 16.86 -14.91 9.52
N GLY A 119 17.28 -13.88 10.26
CA GLY A 119 18.62 -13.32 10.19
C GLY A 119 18.88 -12.43 8.96
N ALA A 120 17.91 -12.28 8.04
CA ALA A 120 18.04 -11.34 6.94
C ALA A 120 18.21 -9.91 7.47
N ILE A 121 19.19 -9.20 6.92
CA ILE A 121 19.40 -7.76 7.14
C ILE A 121 18.79 -7.02 5.94
N PHE A 122 18.01 -5.98 6.23
CA PHE A 122 17.36 -5.16 5.21
C PHE A 122 17.17 -3.72 5.71
N GLU A 123 16.88 -2.82 4.77
CA GLU A 123 16.59 -1.43 5.10
C GLU A 123 15.08 -1.19 5.12
N VAL A 124 14.66 -0.37 6.06
CA VAL A 124 13.29 0.12 6.20
C VAL A 124 13.30 1.61 5.91
N LYS A 125 12.35 2.07 5.09
CA LYS A 125 12.01 3.48 4.91
C LYS A 125 10.58 3.72 5.38
N ASP A 126 10.41 4.61 6.33
CA ASP A 126 9.08 5.14 6.69
C ASP A 126 8.61 6.11 5.62
N VAL A 127 7.48 5.81 4.97
CA VAL A 127 6.95 6.60 3.85
C VAL A 127 6.57 8.02 4.29
N ARG A 128 6.05 8.15 5.50
CA ARG A 128 5.56 9.44 6.02
C ARG A 128 6.69 10.39 6.40
N SER A 129 7.66 9.95 7.20
CA SER A 129 8.76 10.79 7.72
C SER A 129 10.03 10.74 6.87
N GLY A 130 10.16 9.74 5.99
CA GLY A 130 11.40 9.44 5.26
C GLY A 130 12.54 8.96 6.16
N ALA A 131 12.25 8.50 7.39
CA ALA A 131 13.27 7.83 8.20
C ALA A 131 13.75 6.58 7.46
N ILE A 132 15.06 6.43 7.30
CA ILE A 132 15.68 5.23 6.71
C ILE A 132 16.61 4.62 7.75
N PHE A 133 16.48 3.33 8.02
CA PHE A 133 17.29 2.62 9.01
C PHE A 133 17.40 1.14 8.65
N SER A 134 18.50 0.52 9.09
CA SER A 134 18.76 -0.91 8.89
C SER A 134 18.23 -1.74 10.07
N VAL A 135 17.67 -2.90 9.75
CA VAL A 135 17.12 -3.85 10.73
C VAL A 135 17.54 -5.26 10.33
N TYR A 136 17.35 -6.21 11.24
CA TYR A 136 17.35 -7.62 10.87
C TYR A 136 16.04 -8.29 11.30
N ARG A 137 15.61 -9.31 10.53
CA ARG A 137 14.51 -10.19 10.94
C ARG A 137 15.01 -11.09 12.06
N MET A 138 14.42 -10.93 13.23
CA MET A 138 14.69 -11.72 14.42
C MET A 138 13.85 -13.02 14.42
N MET A 139 12.54 -12.91 14.25
CA MET A 139 11.59 -14.04 14.31
C MET A 139 10.28 -13.70 13.58
N GLY A 140 9.17 -14.31 14.01
CA GLY A 140 7.81 -14.08 13.51
C GLY A 140 7.41 -15.03 12.38
N GLU A 141 6.15 -15.51 12.40
CA GLU A 141 5.60 -16.40 11.37
C GLU A 141 4.42 -15.75 10.64
N SER A 142 3.36 -15.36 11.36
CA SER A 142 2.19 -14.69 10.80
C SER A 142 2.46 -13.24 10.38
N HIS A 143 3.54 -12.67 10.90
CA HIS A 143 4.16 -11.40 10.54
C HIS A 143 5.66 -11.47 10.87
N LEU A 144 6.42 -10.42 10.56
CA LEU A 144 7.87 -10.39 10.75
C LEU A 144 8.22 -9.62 12.03
N ASP A 145 9.01 -10.21 12.93
CA ASP A 145 9.58 -9.48 14.06
C ASP A 145 10.99 -9.02 13.77
N ALA A 146 11.25 -7.73 13.97
CA ALA A 146 12.52 -7.09 13.63
C ALA A 146 13.09 -6.29 14.80
N GLU A 147 14.41 -6.11 14.77
CA GLU A 147 15.12 -5.19 15.64
C GLU A 147 16.04 -4.27 14.80
N PRO A 148 16.25 -3.01 15.22
CA PRO A 148 17.27 -2.16 14.61
C PRO A 148 18.65 -2.83 14.69
N LEU A 149 19.43 -2.70 13.61
CA LEU A 149 20.74 -3.35 13.50
C LEU A 149 21.77 -2.74 14.47
N SER A 150 21.70 -1.41 14.65
CA SER A 150 22.65 -0.66 15.47
C SER A 150 21.96 0.42 16.32
N LYS A 151 22.71 1.03 17.25
CA LYS A 151 22.25 2.20 18.01
C LYS A 151 21.92 3.39 17.10
N GLU A 152 22.68 3.57 16.04
CA GLU A 152 22.43 4.62 15.05
C GLU A 152 21.10 4.38 14.32
N ASP A 153 20.79 3.13 13.96
CA ASP A 153 19.51 2.77 13.34
C ASP A 153 18.33 3.01 14.28
N THR A 154 18.50 2.73 15.58
CA THR A 154 17.50 3.06 16.60
C THR A 154 17.24 4.56 16.68
N GLU A 155 18.29 5.40 16.63
CA GLU A 155 18.12 6.86 16.62
C GLU A 155 17.45 7.35 15.32
N LYS A 156 17.79 6.76 14.17
CA LYS A 156 17.11 7.05 12.89
C LYS A 156 15.63 6.67 12.93
N MET A 157 15.29 5.53 13.51
CA MET A 157 13.91 5.06 13.70
C MET A 157 13.08 6.05 14.54
N LYS A 158 13.69 6.77 15.49
CA LYS A 158 12.98 7.80 16.29
C LYS A 158 12.49 8.98 15.46
N LYS A 159 12.98 9.20 14.24
CA LYS A 159 12.37 10.17 13.33
C LYS A 159 10.94 9.75 12.95
N ALA A 160 10.69 8.45 12.80
CA ALA A 160 9.36 7.91 12.60
C ALA A 160 8.58 7.76 13.93
N TYR A 161 9.28 7.48 15.04
CA TYR A 161 8.67 7.33 16.36
C TYR A 161 9.42 8.14 17.43
N PRO A 162 9.15 9.45 17.56
CA PRO A 162 9.76 10.27 18.62
C PRO A 162 9.42 9.75 20.03
N LYS A 163 8.26 9.09 20.14
CA LYS A 163 7.86 8.25 21.26
C LYS A 163 7.48 6.88 20.70
N TRP A 164 7.97 5.81 21.33
CA TRP A 164 7.60 4.45 20.97
C TRP A 164 6.10 4.21 21.13
N SER A 165 5.44 3.81 20.03
CA SER A 165 4.00 3.60 20.01
C SER A 165 3.63 2.41 19.14
N TRP A 166 2.42 1.90 19.36
CA TRP A 166 1.82 0.89 18.49
C TRP A 166 1.30 1.49 17.18
N ASP A 167 1.55 2.77 16.87
CA ASP A 167 0.96 3.39 15.68
C ASP A 167 1.47 2.73 14.41
N ARG A 168 0.55 2.47 13.48
CA ARG A 168 0.81 1.75 12.25
C ARG A 168 1.36 2.74 11.25
N ARG A 169 2.58 2.49 10.80
CA ARG A 169 3.25 3.33 9.83
C ARG A 169 3.47 2.58 8.51
N PRO A 170 3.23 3.24 7.36
CA PRO A 170 3.53 2.71 6.04
C PRO A 170 5.03 2.69 5.82
N ILE A 171 5.58 1.53 5.44
CA ILE A 171 7.00 1.39 5.21
C ILE A 171 7.31 0.70 3.88
N LEU A 172 8.47 1.05 3.34
CA LEU A 172 9.11 0.32 2.26
C LEU A 172 10.27 -0.47 2.83
N ILE A 173 10.40 -1.73 2.41
CA ILE A 173 11.55 -2.59 2.70
C ILE A 173 12.40 -2.72 1.46
N ARG A 174 13.70 -2.43 1.56
CA ARG A 174 14.67 -2.73 0.51
C ARG A 174 15.48 -3.96 0.89
N TYR A 175 15.35 -5.04 0.11
CA TYR A 175 16.06 -6.29 0.32
C TYR A 175 16.39 -6.96 -1.02
N LYS A 176 17.65 -7.42 -1.17
CA LYS A 176 18.16 -8.06 -2.41
C LYS A 176 17.83 -7.32 -3.71
N GLY A 177 17.93 -5.99 -3.69
CA GLY A 177 17.65 -5.14 -4.85
C GLY A 177 16.17 -4.97 -5.20
N GLN A 178 15.27 -5.47 -4.35
CA GLN A 178 13.82 -5.34 -4.49
C GLN A 178 13.26 -4.43 -3.40
N VAL A 179 12.09 -3.85 -3.67
CA VAL A 179 11.36 -2.98 -2.74
C VAL A 179 9.98 -3.57 -2.47
N TYR A 180 9.63 -3.70 -1.19
CA TYR A 180 8.35 -4.28 -0.74
C TYR A 180 7.58 -3.30 0.13
N ALA A 181 6.27 -3.19 -0.08
CA ALA A 181 5.35 -2.47 0.79
C ALA A 181 5.06 -3.31 2.03
N ALA A 182 5.16 -2.68 3.19
CA ALA A 182 4.79 -3.26 4.46
C ALA A 182 4.25 -2.16 5.39
N SER A 183 3.92 -2.55 6.61
CA SER A 183 3.59 -1.65 7.70
C SER A 183 4.34 -2.08 8.95
N MET A 184 4.86 -1.13 9.73
CA MET A 184 5.44 -1.40 11.04
C MET A 184 4.66 -0.74 12.16
N ASN A 185 4.85 -1.25 13.38
CA ASN A 185 4.71 -0.44 14.59
C ASN A 185 6.11 -0.09 15.15
N GLY A 186 6.16 0.78 16.16
CA GLY A 186 7.43 1.21 16.78
C GLY A 186 7.53 0.90 18.27
N LYS A 187 6.65 0.06 18.82
CA LYS A 187 6.63 -0.26 20.24
C LYS A 187 7.58 -1.43 20.50
N PRO A 188 8.69 -1.24 21.25
CA PRO A 188 9.46 -2.38 21.73
C PRO A 188 8.58 -3.26 22.61
N HIS A 189 8.59 -4.57 22.36
CA HIS A 189 7.87 -5.53 23.18
C HIS A 189 8.60 -6.87 23.27
N SER A 190 8.10 -7.72 24.17
CA SER A 190 8.64 -9.04 24.47
C SER A 190 10.14 -8.97 24.85
N TYR A 191 11.01 -9.73 24.19
CA TYR A 191 12.44 -9.79 24.50
C TYR A 191 13.30 -9.16 23.41
N GLN A 192 14.51 -8.78 23.81
CA GLN A 192 15.54 -8.19 22.97
C GLN A 192 16.68 -9.20 22.76
N SER A 193 17.07 -9.42 21.52
CA SER A 193 18.19 -10.28 21.14
C SER A 193 19.45 -9.48 20.78
N ASN A 194 19.31 -8.27 20.20
CA ASN A 194 20.42 -7.36 19.91
C ASN A 194 20.53 -6.23 20.94
N LYS A 195 21.23 -6.49 22.05
CA LYS A 195 21.49 -5.49 23.10
C LYS A 195 22.26 -4.26 22.61
N LYS A 196 23.04 -4.38 21.52
CA LYS A 196 23.89 -3.29 21.00
C LYS A 196 23.09 -2.22 20.27
N SER A 197 21.87 -2.50 19.84
CA SER A 197 21.00 -1.52 19.18
C SER A 197 20.43 -0.49 20.17
N GLY A 198 20.40 -0.78 21.46
CA GLY A 198 19.71 0.05 22.45
C GLY A 198 18.19 0.11 22.28
N PHE A 199 17.60 -0.68 21.36
CA PHE A 199 16.15 -0.81 21.20
C PHE A 199 15.63 -1.93 22.12
N PRO A 200 14.82 -1.63 23.14
CA PRO A 200 14.56 -2.56 24.25
C PRO A 200 13.45 -3.58 23.94
N GLY A 201 13.62 -4.39 22.91
CA GLY A 201 12.69 -5.44 22.47
C GLY A 201 12.80 -5.66 20.97
N HIS A 202 11.73 -6.14 20.36
CA HIS A 202 11.51 -6.10 18.91
C HIS A 202 10.25 -5.31 18.57
N PHE A 203 10.02 -5.11 17.27
CA PHE A 203 8.80 -4.52 16.74
C PHE A 203 8.30 -5.34 15.54
N CYS A 204 7.00 -5.27 15.28
CA CYS A 204 6.36 -6.05 14.24
C CYS A 204 6.35 -5.32 12.91
N ILE A 205 6.56 -6.07 11.84
CA ILE A 205 6.35 -5.67 10.45
C ILE A 205 5.31 -6.61 9.83
N HIS A 206 4.25 -6.01 9.29
CA HIS A 206 3.13 -6.68 8.64
C HIS A 206 3.15 -6.35 7.15
N PHE A 207 3.06 -7.37 6.31
CA PHE A 207 2.81 -7.21 4.87
C PHE A 207 1.31 -7.41 4.58
N ALA A 208 0.97 -7.48 3.29
CA ALA A 208 -0.38 -7.81 2.88
C ALA A 208 -0.80 -9.17 3.47
N PHE A 209 -1.99 -9.19 4.05
CA PHE A 209 -2.61 -10.34 4.71
C PHE A 209 -1.83 -10.94 5.90
N SER A 210 -0.80 -10.25 6.42
CA SER A 210 -0.19 -10.63 7.71
C SER A 210 -1.22 -10.63 8.83
N ARG A 211 -1.07 -11.57 9.77
CA ARG A 211 -2.00 -11.76 10.90
C ARG A 211 -1.27 -11.56 12.23
N GLY A 212 -2.01 -11.14 13.25
CA GLY A 212 -1.48 -11.06 14.61
C GLY A 212 -1.35 -12.45 15.25
N ASP A 213 -0.35 -12.66 16.11
CA ASP A 213 0.00 -13.99 16.61
C ASP A 213 -1.10 -14.69 17.40
N SER A 214 -1.77 -13.98 18.31
CA SER A 214 -2.76 -14.58 19.23
C SER A 214 -4.17 -14.62 18.66
N SER A 215 -4.56 -13.59 17.90
CA SER A 215 -5.90 -13.49 17.34
C SER A 215 -6.01 -14.16 15.97
N GLN A 216 -4.88 -14.33 15.27
CA GLN A 216 -4.81 -14.68 13.85
C GLN A 216 -5.72 -13.79 12.97
N ARG A 217 -6.09 -12.61 13.47
CA ARG A 217 -6.91 -11.63 12.76
C ARG A 217 -6.04 -10.73 11.90
N LEU A 218 -6.62 -10.30 10.79
CA LEU A 218 -6.11 -9.18 10.01
C LEU A 218 -6.28 -7.88 10.82
N ASP A 219 -5.21 -7.10 10.95
CA ASP A 219 -5.26 -5.75 11.51
C ASP A 219 -5.51 -4.76 10.35
N ALA A 220 -6.69 -4.16 10.34
CA ALA A 220 -7.11 -3.24 9.27
C ALA A 220 -6.20 -2.00 9.15
N MET A 221 -5.62 -1.53 10.26
CA MET A 221 -4.72 -0.38 10.24
C MET A 221 -3.37 -0.74 9.61
N HIS A 222 -2.85 -1.95 9.88
CA HIS A 222 -1.67 -2.46 9.19
C HIS A 222 -1.95 -2.64 7.69
N GLN A 223 -3.09 -3.22 7.31
CA GLN A 223 -3.42 -3.38 5.89
C GLN A 223 -3.57 -2.03 5.17
N GLN A 224 -4.19 -1.03 5.81
CA GLN A 224 -4.26 0.32 5.26
C GLN A 224 -2.87 0.95 5.06
N ALA A 225 -1.96 0.76 6.01
CA ALA A 225 -0.59 1.26 5.90
C ALA A 225 0.24 0.52 4.83
N VAL A 226 0.02 -0.78 4.63
CA VAL A 226 0.62 -1.53 3.50
C VAL A 226 0.17 -0.93 2.17
N LEU A 227 -1.11 -0.57 2.04
CA LEU A 227 -1.65 0.04 0.83
C LEU A 227 -1.10 1.45 0.59
N GLU A 228 -0.98 2.27 1.63
CA GLU A 228 -0.32 3.58 1.53
C GLU A 228 1.14 3.42 1.08
N ALA A 229 1.87 2.45 1.63
CA ALA A 229 3.23 2.17 1.18
C ALA A 229 3.28 1.68 -0.28
N ALA A 230 2.34 0.81 -0.68
CA ALA A 230 2.24 0.30 -2.05
C ALA A 230 2.03 1.40 -3.11
N ALA A 231 1.46 2.54 -2.73
CA ALA A 231 1.29 3.70 -3.59
C ALA A 231 2.59 4.50 -3.85
N THR A 232 3.67 4.19 -3.14
CA THR A 232 4.95 4.95 -3.20
C THR A 232 6.12 4.11 -3.71
N GLN A 233 7.22 4.77 -4.04
CA GLN A 233 8.51 4.20 -4.44
C GLN A 233 9.61 4.56 -3.44
N TRP A 234 10.73 3.81 -3.53
CA TRP A 234 11.85 4.00 -2.62
C TRP A 234 12.46 5.41 -2.73
N GLU A 235 12.42 6.00 -3.91
CA GLU A 235 12.99 7.30 -4.23
C GLU A 235 12.07 8.47 -3.89
N ASP A 236 10.78 8.22 -3.60
CA ASP A 236 9.80 9.28 -3.35
C ASP A 236 10.16 10.11 -2.11
N PRO A 237 9.83 11.42 -2.07
CA PRO A 237 9.99 12.20 -0.86
C PRO A 237 9.03 11.73 0.27
N PRO A 238 9.26 12.13 1.53
CA PRO A 238 8.33 11.87 2.62
C PRO A 238 6.93 12.42 2.32
N THR A 239 5.88 11.65 2.62
CA THR A 239 4.49 12.09 2.40
C THR A 239 3.97 13.03 3.49
N GLN A 240 4.69 13.17 4.61
CA GLN A 240 4.39 14.10 5.69
C GLN A 240 5.63 14.94 6.00
N GLY A 241 5.42 16.25 6.20
CA GLY A 241 6.49 17.16 6.61
C GLY A 241 7.00 16.83 8.02
N ASN A 242 8.27 17.19 8.28
CA ASN A 242 8.83 17.19 9.63
C ASN A 242 8.15 18.23 10.52
#